data_AF-A0A023C0N5-F1
#
_entry.id   AF-A0A023C0N5-F1
#
_cell.length_a   1.000
_cell.length_b   1.000
_cell.length_c   1.000
_cell.angle_alpha   90.00
_cell.angle_beta   90.00
_cell.angle_gamma   90.00
#
_symmetry.space_group_name_H-M   'P 1'
#
loop_
_entity.id
_entity.type
_entity.pdbx_description
1 polymer ?
#
loop_
_entity_poly.entity_id
_entity_poly.type
_entity_poly.pdbx_seq_one_letter_code
_entity_poly.pdbx_strand_id
1 'polypeptide(L)'
;MPPSAGKRNIQETLYYINKMRYFTKRKVITVLTFFIVIILCREFLWKTRATSYLDANIKVNIVYNPHLVFGIDPMVTKNITIENIKTKSTLEVEIISLEWDLKFFVEGTPKNKNLIIADMYLGQNTYDYETLNLAPSSEDCFKSELYYCGGFSEKAWKELDNPTLYFDGDNFEK
;
A
#
# COMPACT_ATOMS: atom_id res chain seq x y z
N MET A 1 29.81 -47.28 47.85
CA MET A 1 28.94 -46.53 48.79
C MET A 1 27.91 -45.76 47.98
N PRO A 2 26.60 -46.02 48.13
CA PRO A 2 25.58 -45.27 47.41
C PRO A 2 25.51 -43.83 47.96
N PRO A 3 25.24 -42.81 47.11
CA PRO A 3 25.10 -41.44 47.57
C PRO A 3 23.89 -41.31 48.52
N SER A 4 24.08 -40.54 49.59
CA SER A 4 23.09 -40.28 50.64
C SER A 4 21.81 -39.68 50.04
N ALA A 5 20.65 -40.08 50.59
CA ALA A 5 19.33 -39.72 50.08
C ALA A 5 19.10 -38.20 49.88
N GLY A 6 19.78 -37.35 50.66
CA GLY A 6 19.73 -35.89 50.51
C GLY A 6 20.38 -35.34 49.24
N LYS A 7 21.43 -35.98 48.70
CA LYS A 7 22.09 -35.53 47.45
C LYS A 7 21.28 -35.88 46.19
N ARG A 8 20.51 -36.98 46.23
CA ARG A 8 19.59 -37.38 45.15
C ARG A 8 18.43 -36.39 44.99
N ASN A 9 17.86 -35.92 46.10
CA ASN A 9 16.75 -34.96 46.10
C ASN A 9 17.11 -33.59 45.48
N ILE A 10 18.34 -33.11 45.70
CA ILE A 10 18.81 -31.82 45.15
C ILE A 10 19.09 -31.94 43.64
N GLN A 11 19.68 -33.06 43.18
CA GLN A 11 19.91 -33.29 41.76
C GLN A 11 18.60 -33.44 40.97
N GLU A 12 17.61 -34.14 41.51
CA GLU A 12 16.28 -34.25 40.88
C GLU A 12 15.58 -32.89 40.80
N THR A 13 15.63 -32.09 41.89
CA THR A 13 15.02 -30.75 41.90
C THR A 13 15.66 -29.81 40.86
N LEU A 14 17.00 -29.80 40.76
CA LEU A 14 17.72 -29.01 39.76
C LEU A 14 17.42 -29.47 38.32
N TYR A 15 17.26 -30.78 38.10
CA TYR A 15 16.85 -31.34 36.82
C TYR A 15 15.46 -30.84 36.39
N TYR A 16 14.47 -30.85 37.29
CA TYR A 16 13.12 -30.37 36.99
C TYR A 16 13.06 -28.86 36.74
N ILE A 17 13.81 -28.04 37.51
CA ILE A 17 13.88 -26.59 37.29
C ILE A 17 14.49 -26.27 35.91
N ASN A 18 15.57 -26.96 35.53
CA ASN A 18 16.19 -26.78 34.22
C ASN A 18 15.28 -27.27 33.08
N LYS A 19 14.56 -28.37 33.28
CA LYS A 19 13.57 -28.89 32.32
C LYS A 19 12.39 -27.92 32.14
N MET A 20 11.85 -27.34 33.22
CA MET A 20 10.80 -26.32 33.14
C MET A 20 11.29 -25.04 32.46
N ARG A 21 12.49 -24.54 32.82
CA ARG A 21 13.10 -23.38 32.13
C ARG A 21 13.29 -23.63 30.64
N TYR A 22 13.76 -24.82 30.25
CA TYR A 22 13.91 -25.19 28.84
C TYR A 22 12.56 -25.22 28.11
N PHE A 23 11.53 -25.79 28.74
CA PHE A 23 10.18 -25.87 28.17
C PHE A 23 9.54 -24.48 28.02
N THR A 24 9.66 -23.61 29.03
CA THR A 24 9.18 -22.22 28.96
C THR A 24 9.93 -21.41 27.91
N LYS A 25 11.26 -21.54 27.82
CA LYS A 25 12.06 -20.90 26.76
C LYS A 25 11.61 -21.37 25.37
N ARG A 26 11.39 -22.67 25.16
CA ARG A 26 10.86 -23.21 23.90
C ARG A 26 9.49 -22.60 23.55
N LYS A 27 8.55 -22.55 24.50
CA LYS A 27 7.22 -21.96 24.28
C LYS A 27 7.28 -20.47 23.94
N VAL A 28 8.09 -19.70 24.66
CA VAL A 28 8.27 -18.25 24.40
C VAL A 28 8.89 -18.02 23.02
N ILE A 29 9.91 -18.81 22.65
CA ILE A 29 10.51 -18.75 21.31
C ILE A 29 9.45 -19.08 20.24
N THR A 30 8.68 -20.16 20.41
CA THR A 30 7.62 -20.52 19.46
C THR A 30 6.58 -19.42 19.29
N VAL A 31 6.14 -18.79 20.40
CA VAL A 31 5.20 -17.66 20.34
C VAL A 31 5.83 -16.46 19.62
N LEU A 32 7.06 -16.09 19.95
CA LEU A 32 7.78 -15.00 19.26
C LEU A 32 7.96 -15.27 17.77
N THR A 33 8.39 -16.48 17.39
CA THR A 33 8.55 -16.85 15.98
C THR A 33 7.20 -16.84 15.26
N PHE A 34 6.13 -17.30 15.90
CA PHE A 34 4.78 -17.26 15.33
C PHE A 34 4.30 -15.81 15.14
N PHE A 35 4.55 -14.91 16.10
CA PHE A 35 4.27 -13.49 15.94
C PHE A 35 5.06 -12.85 14.79
N ILE A 36 6.36 -13.16 14.67
CA ILE A 36 7.20 -12.66 13.56
C ILE A 36 6.66 -13.16 12.23
N VAL A 37 6.29 -14.45 12.13
CA VAL A 37 5.70 -15.02 10.91
C VAL A 37 4.36 -14.36 10.58
N ILE A 38 3.50 -14.10 11.57
CA ILE A 38 2.25 -13.37 11.34
C ILE A 38 2.52 -11.96 10.80
N ILE A 39 3.46 -11.24 11.40
CA ILE A 39 3.81 -9.88 10.96
C ILE A 39 4.36 -9.91 9.53
N LEU A 40 5.29 -10.82 9.21
CA LEU A 40 5.86 -10.95 7.87
C LEU A 40 4.84 -11.41 6.84
N CYS A 41 3.99 -12.39 7.16
CA CYS A 41 2.89 -12.80 6.30
C CYS A 41 1.92 -11.64 6.08
N ARG A 42 1.64 -10.83 7.10
CA ARG A 42 0.77 -9.66 6.98
C ARG A 42 1.37 -8.59 6.06
N GLU A 43 2.61 -8.18 6.29
CA GLU A 43 3.30 -7.19 5.44
C GLU A 43 3.37 -7.64 3.97
N PHE A 44 3.59 -8.94 3.74
CA PHE A 44 3.67 -9.48 2.38
C PHE A 44 2.29 -9.64 1.71
N LEU A 45 1.27 -10.04 2.47
CA LEU A 45 -0.09 -10.25 1.94
C LEU A 45 -0.84 -8.94 1.71
N TRP A 46 -0.49 -7.86 2.40
CA TRP A 46 -1.21 -6.59 2.33
C TRP A 46 -0.65 -5.64 1.25
N LYS A 47 0.44 -6.05 0.59
CA LYS A 47 0.95 -5.35 -0.57
C LYS A 47 0.13 -5.74 -1.80
N THR A 48 -0.89 -4.95 -2.09
CA THR A 48 -1.70 -5.12 -3.30
C THR A 48 -0.90 -4.64 -4.51
N ARG A 49 -0.87 -5.46 -5.56
CA ARG A 49 -0.36 -5.07 -6.87
C ARG A 49 -1.47 -5.28 -7.88
N ALA A 50 -1.89 -4.20 -8.52
CA ALA A 50 -2.91 -4.25 -9.54
C ALA A 50 -2.32 -3.73 -10.86
N THR A 51 -2.71 -4.36 -11.95
CA THR A 51 -2.34 -3.90 -13.29
C THR A 51 -3.57 -3.99 -14.16
N SER A 52 -3.90 -2.89 -14.85
CA SER A 52 -5.01 -2.84 -15.78
C SER A 52 -4.68 -1.94 -16.95
N TYR A 53 -5.56 -2.00 -17.95
CA TYR A 53 -5.49 -1.20 -19.16
C TYR A 53 -6.67 -0.23 -19.13
N LEU A 54 -6.34 1.06 -19.05
CA LEU A 54 -7.30 2.16 -19.17
C LEU A 54 -7.93 2.12 -20.57
N ASP A 55 -7.11 1.91 -21.59
CA ASP A 55 -7.50 1.63 -22.96
C ASP A 55 -6.41 0.83 -23.70
N ALA A 56 -6.46 0.80 -25.04
CA ALA A 56 -5.49 0.06 -25.85
C ALA A 56 -4.05 0.58 -25.76
N ASN A 57 -3.83 1.84 -25.33
CA ASN A 57 -2.52 2.48 -25.30
C ASN A 57 -2.01 2.70 -23.88
N ILE A 58 -2.89 2.91 -22.90
CA ILE A 58 -2.48 3.21 -21.52
C ILE A 58 -2.59 1.98 -20.63
N LYS A 59 -1.44 1.56 -20.11
CA LYS A 59 -1.32 0.54 -19.06
C LYS A 59 -1.04 1.23 -17.73
N VAL A 60 -1.80 0.86 -16.71
CA VAL A 60 -1.68 1.39 -15.35
C VAL A 60 -1.26 0.24 -14.43
N ASN A 61 -0.20 0.46 -13.66
CA ASN A 61 0.25 -0.43 -12.60
C ASN A 61 0.25 0.34 -11.29
N ILE A 62 -0.36 -0.24 -10.25
CA ILE A 62 -0.39 0.34 -8.91
C ILE A 62 0.18 -0.68 -7.95
N VAL A 63 1.17 -0.24 -7.19
CA VAL A 63 1.71 -0.96 -6.05
C VAL A 63 1.32 -0.21 -4.80
N TYR A 64 0.43 -0.82 -4.04
CA TYR A 64 -0.16 -0.24 -2.85
C TYR A 64 0.50 -0.83 -1.59
N ASN A 65 0.97 0.03 -0.69
CA ASN A 65 1.60 -0.37 0.57
C ASN A 65 0.90 0.35 1.74
N PRO A 66 0.08 -0.36 2.54
CA PRO A 66 -0.53 0.23 3.73
C PRO A 66 0.49 0.38 4.86
N HIS A 67 0.53 1.56 5.49
CA HIS A 67 1.31 1.79 6.71
C HIS A 67 0.43 1.50 7.92
N LEU A 68 0.86 0.55 8.75
CA LEU A 68 0.18 0.23 10.00
C LEU A 68 0.85 0.95 11.17
N VAL A 69 0.16 1.94 11.73
CA VAL A 69 0.47 2.50 13.04
C VAL A 69 -0.63 2.06 14.01
N PHE A 70 -0.27 1.40 15.11
CA PHE A 70 -1.22 0.92 16.11
C PHE A 70 -2.10 2.06 16.63
N GLY A 71 -3.36 2.13 16.17
CA GLY A 71 -4.38 3.06 16.67
C GLY A 71 -4.59 4.34 15.88
N ILE A 72 -4.04 4.48 14.66
CA ILE A 72 -4.28 5.63 13.76
C ILE A 72 -4.82 5.10 12.42
N ASP A 73 -5.66 5.88 11.74
CA ASP A 73 -6.13 5.57 10.38
C ASP A 73 -4.93 5.21 9.48
N PRO A 74 -4.99 4.10 8.73
CA PRO A 74 -3.83 3.62 7.98
C PRO A 74 -3.53 4.58 6.82
N MET A 75 -2.48 5.38 6.95
CA MET A 75 -1.88 6.06 5.79
C MET A 75 -1.36 5.01 4.82
N VAL A 76 -1.48 5.27 3.52
CA VAL A 76 -1.07 4.33 2.49
C VAL A 76 -0.18 5.01 1.47
N THR A 77 0.86 4.30 1.04
CA THR A 77 1.70 4.73 -0.08
C THR A 77 1.30 3.98 -1.34
N LYS A 78 0.91 4.72 -2.37
CA LYS A 78 0.52 4.23 -3.68
C LYS A 78 1.63 4.60 -4.67
N ASN A 79 2.30 3.59 -5.22
CA ASN A 79 3.29 3.77 -6.28
C ASN A 79 2.60 3.43 -7.60
N ILE A 80 2.35 4.46 -8.40
CA ILE A 80 1.61 4.38 -9.66
C ILE A 80 2.61 4.50 -10.79
N THR A 81 2.61 3.53 -11.69
CA THR A 81 3.35 3.56 -12.94
C THR A 81 2.38 3.50 -14.10
N ILE A 82 2.42 4.50 -14.96
CA ILE A 82 1.58 4.59 -16.15
C ILE A 82 2.48 4.54 -17.37
N GLU A 83 2.21 3.62 -18.27
CA GLU A 83 2.94 3.42 -19.51
C GLU A 83 2.02 3.67 -20.70
N ASN A 84 2.42 4.59 -21.59
CA ASN A 84 1.81 4.71 -22.91
C ASN A 84 2.57 3.79 -23.88
N ILE A 85 1.94 2.68 -24.25
CA ILE A 85 2.51 1.61 -25.07
C ILE A 85 2.87 2.12 -26.46
N LYS A 86 2.10 3.07 -26.99
CA LYS A 86 2.26 3.62 -28.34
C LYS A 86 3.48 4.53 -28.43
N THR A 87 3.66 5.44 -27.47
CA THR A 87 4.77 6.41 -27.45
C THR A 87 5.97 5.95 -26.64
N LYS A 88 5.81 4.91 -25.82
CA LYS A 88 6.77 4.42 -24.80
C LYS A 88 7.09 5.45 -23.72
N SER A 89 6.22 6.44 -23.52
CA SER A 89 6.31 7.34 -22.37
C SER A 89 5.91 6.62 -21.10
N THR A 90 6.60 6.93 -20.01
CA THR A 90 6.30 6.40 -18.67
C THR A 90 6.16 7.54 -17.69
N LEU A 91 5.12 7.49 -16.87
CA LEU A 91 4.89 8.35 -15.72
C LEU A 91 4.98 7.52 -14.45
N GLU A 92 5.77 7.98 -13.49
CA GLU A 92 5.88 7.40 -12.16
C GLU A 92 5.41 8.44 -11.15
N VAL A 93 4.44 8.07 -10.32
CA VAL A 93 3.89 8.92 -9.26
C VAL A 93 3.89 8.13 -7.97
N GLU A 94 4.48 8.69 -6.92
CA GLU A 94 4.35 8.18 -5.56
C GLU A 94 3.41 9.09 -4.78
N ILE A 95 2.35 8.51 -4.25
CA ILE A 95 1.30 9.22 -3.53
C ILE A 95 1.19 8.67 -2.11
N ILE A 96 1.14 9.55 -1.12
CA ILE A 96 0.82 9.18 0.26
C ILE A 96 -0.55 9.79 0.60
N SER A 97 -1.56 8.95 0.80
CA SER A 97 -2.95 9.37 1.07
C SER A 97 -3.55 8.60 2.24
N LEU A 98 -4.62 9.14 2.81
CA LEU A 98 -5.49 8.44 3.76
C LEU A 98 -6.52 7.57 3.04
N GLU A 99 -6.85 7.91 1.79
CA GLU A 99 -7.84 7.17 1.00
C GLU A 99 -7.17 6.02 0.24
N TRP A 100 -7.94 4.97 -0.02
CA TRP A 100 -7.46 3.80 -0.77
C TRP A 100 -7.72 3.99 -2.27
N ASP A 101 -8.84 4.62 -2.56
CA ASP A 101 -9.38 4.86 -3.89
C ASP A 101 -8.50 5.75 -4.78
N LEU A 102 -8.49 5.46 -6.08
CA LEU A 102 -7.98 6.33 -7.14
C LEU A 102 -8.91 6.28 -8.35
N LYS A 103 -9.11 7.42 -8.99
CA LYS A 103 -9.90 7.52 -10.22
C LYS A 103 -9.03 7.96 -11.39
N PHE A 104 -9.19 7.29 -12.53
CA PHE A 104 -8.49 7.60 -13.78
C PHE A 104 -9.51 7.95 -14.86
N PHE A 105 -9.28 9.06 -15.54
CA PHE A 105 -10.15 9.55 -16.62
C PHE A 105 -9.33 9.84 -17.87
N VAL A 106 -9.90 9.52 -19.03
CA VAL A 106 -9.39 9.99 -20.32
C VAL A 106 -10.33 11.06 -20.85
N GLU A 107 -9.89 12.32 -20.82
CA GLU A 107 -10.66 13.43 -21.34
C GLU A 107 -10.13 13.86 -22.71
N GLY A 108 -11.00 13.84 -23.72
CA GLY A 108 -10.70 14.39 -25.04
C GLY A 108 -11.20 15.82 -25.14
N THR A 109 -10.29 16.79 -25.21
CA THR A 109 -10.63 18.14 -25.65
C THR A 109 -10.54 18.23 -27.17
N PRO A 110 -11.16 19.23 -27.83
CA PRO A 110 -11.06 19.42 -29.28
C PRO A 110 -9.62 19.59 -29.80
N LYS A 111 -8.66 19.90 -28.91
CA LYS A 111 -7.25 20.11 -29.26
C LYS A 111 -6.38 18.93 -28.85
N ASN A 112 -6.54 18.42 -27.63
CA ASN A 112 -5.66 17.41 -27.03
C ASN A 112 -6.44 16.35 -26.25
N LYS A 113 -5.85 15.16 -26.08
CA LYS A 113 -6.29 14.17 -25.08
C LYS A 113 -5.48 14.33 -23.81
N ASN A 114 -6.15 14.27 -22.68
CA ASN A 114 -5.53 14.34 -21.36
C ASN A 114 -5.85 13.08 -20.55
N LEU A 115 -4.89 12.68 -19.73
CA LEU A 115 -5.08 11.69 -18.67
C LEU A 115 -5.23 12.44 -17.35
N ILE A 116 -6.33 12.21 -16.64
CA ILE A 116 -6.57 12.79 -15.32
C ILE A 116 -6.47 11.68 -14.29
N ILE A 117 -5.69 11.91 -13.24
CA ILE A 117 -5.59 11.05 -12.06
C ILE A 117 -6.13 11.86 -10.89
N ALA A 118 -7.07 11.29 -10.14
CA ALA A 118 -7.67 11.96 -8.99
C ALA A 118 -7.59 11.08 -7.74
N ASP A 119 -7.33 11.73 -6.61
CA ASP A 119 -7.38 11.19 -5.24
C ASP A 119 -8.30 12.09 -4.41
N MET A 120 -9.12 11.50 -3.55
CA MET A 120 -10.12 12.23 -2.77
C MET A 120 -9.50 13.32 -1.88
N TYR A 121 -8.33 13.07 -1.27
CA TYR A 121 -7.75 14.03 -0.33
C TYR A 121 -6.70 14.94 -0.95
N LEU A 122 -6.05 14.50 -2.03
CA LEU A 122 -4.93 15.24 -2.60
C LEU A 122 -5.33 16.11 -3.80
N GLY A 123 -6.48 15.81 -4.42
CA GLY A 123 -6.98 16.52 -5.59
C GLY A 123 -6.73 15.76 -6.89
N GLN A 124 -6.61 16.47 -8.00
CA GLN A 124 -6.45 15.90 -9.33
C GLN A 124 -5.25 16.49 -10.08
N ASN A 125 -4.54 15.65 -10.82
CA ASN A 125 -3.52 16.07 -11.76
C ASN A 125 -3.95 15.71 -13.19
N THR A 126 -3.61 16.62 -14.11
CA THR A 126 -3.87 16.44 -15.54
C THR A 126 -2.55 16.28 -16.26
N TYR A 127 -2.43 15.21 -17.05
CA TYR A 127 -1.26 14.90 -17.85
C TYR A 127 -1.64 14.90 -19.33
N ASP A 128 -0.73 15.34 -20.19
CA ASP A 128 -0.87 15.13 -21.62
C ASP A 128 -0.85 13.62 -21.92
N TYR A 129 -1.83 13.11 -22.65
CA TYR A 129 -2.03 11.66 -22.79
C TYR A 129 -0.92 10.95 -23.59
N GLU A 130 -0.33 11.61 -24.58
CA GLU A 130 0.71 10.99 -25.43
C GLU A 130 2.08 11.05 -24.77
N THR A 131 2.42 12.19 -24.15
CA THR A 131 3.73 12.42 -23.53
C THR A 131 3.79 12.01 -22.06
N LEU A 132 2.64 11.95 -21.38
CA LEU A 132 2.48 11.75 -19.93
C LEU A 132 3.15 12.84 -19.06
N ASN A 133 3.45 14.00 -19.66
CA ASN A 133 3.94 15.15 -18.91
C ASN A 133 2.78 15.88 -18.24
N LEU A 134 3.02 16.43 -17.05
CA LEU A 134 2.03 17.28 -16.36
C LEU A 134 1.64 18.45 -17.28
N ALA A 135 0.35 18.77 -17.32
CA ALA A 135 -0.13 19.87 -18.12
C ALA A 135 0.53 21.19 -17.65
N PRO A 136 1.01 22.04 -18.58
CA PRO A 136 1.85 23.20 -18.24
C PRO A 136 1.13 24.30 -17.44
N SER A 137 -0.19 24.21 -17.30
CA SER A 137 -1.02 25.15 -16.54
C SER A 137 -1.52 24.60 -15.21
N SER A 138 -1.09 23.40 -14.78
CA SER A 138 -1.49 22.79 -13.52
C SER A 138 -0.33 22.71 -12.53
N GLU A 139 -0.61 23.02 -11.26
CA GLU A 139 0.27 22.66 -10.15
C GLU A 139 0.20 21.15 -9.91
N ASP A 140 1.30 20.55 -9.47
CA ASP A 140 1.35 19.12 -9.15
C ASP A 140 0.75 18.88 -7.76
N CYS A 141 -0.51 18.46 -7.75
CA CYS A 141 -1.29 18.18 -6.55
C CYS A 141 -0.79 16.96 -5.76
N PHE A 142 0.06 16.11 -6.36
CA PHE A 142 0.63 14.93 -5.71
C PHE A 142 2.01 15.20 -5.10
N LYS A 143 2.58 16.38 -5.35
CA LYS A 143 3.84 16.78 -4.73
C LYS A 143 3.61 17.13 -3.25
N SER A 144 4.10 16.26 -2.36
CA SER A 144 3.96 16.38 -0.91
C SER A 144 4.51 17.69 -0.30
N GLU A 145 5.47 18.33 -0.97
CA GLU A 145 6.05 19.62 -0.56
C GLU A 145 5.14 20.84 -0.84
N LEU A 146 4.10 20.69 -1.66
CA LEU A 146 3.25 21.78 -2.16
C LEU A 146 1.85 21.83 -1.51
N TYR A 147 1.67 21.19 -0.34
CA TYR A 147 0.44 21.26 0.48
C TYR A 147 -0.85 20.69 -0.12
N TYR A 148 -0.78 19.94 -1.24
CA TYR A 148 -1.93 19.35 -1.94
C TYR A 148 -2.94 20.40 -2.44
N CYS A 149 -3.62 20.14 -3.56
CA CYS A 149 -4.48 21.15 -4.20
C CYS A 149 -5.86 21.32 -3.52
N GLY A 150 -6.07 20.73 -2.35
CA GLY A 150 -7.37 20.62 -1.70
C GLY A 150 -8.16 19.42 -2.22
N GLY A 151 -8.48 18.49 -1.32
CA GLY A 151 -9.28 17.31 -1.62
C GLY A 151 -10.72 17.63 -2.02
N PHE A 152 -11.39 16.66 -2.63
CA PHE A 152 -12.79 16.73 -2.99
C PHE A 152 -13.69 16.55 -1.76
N SER A 153 -14.82 17.27 -1.72
CA SER A 153 -15.91 16.88 -0.81
C SER A 153 -16.45 15.50 -1.21
N GLU A 154 -16.92 14.68 -0.27
CA GLU A 154 -17.50 13.35 -0.58
C GLU A 154 -18.58 13.40 -1.67
N LYS A 155 -19.39 14.47 -1.65
CA LYS A 155 -20.43 14.69 -2.65
C LYS A 155 -19.81 14.92 -4.04
N ALA A 156 -18.85 15.83 -4.15
CA ALA A 156 -18.12 16.08 -5.40
C ALA A 156 -17.34 14.85 -5.88
N TRP A 157 -16.78 14.07 -4.95
CA TRP A 157 -16.08 12.83 -5.26
C TRP A 157 -17.00 11.80 -5.92
N LYS A 158 -18.24 11.66 -5.43
CA LYS A 158 -19.26 10.79 -6.03
C LYS A 158 -19.81 11.35 -7.34
N GLU A 159 -19.89 12.68 -7.47
CA GLU A 159 -20.42 13.38 -8.64
C GLU A 159 -19.41 13.58 -9.79
N LEU A 160 -18.12 13.23 -9.61
CA LEU A 160 -17.07 13.29 -10.64
C LEU A 160 -17.33 12.41 -11.89
N ASP A 161 -18.40 11.61 -11.85
CA ASP A 161 -19.04 10.87 -12.95
C ASP A 161 -18.14 9.88 -13.74
N ASN A 162 -18.50 8.60 -13.64
CA ASN A 162 -17.98 7.44 -14.40
C ASN A 162 -16.49 7.50 -14.83
N PRO A 163 -15.56 7.20 -13.91
CA PRO A 163 -14.15 7.05 -14.28
C PRO A 163 -13.99 5.98 -15.35
N THR A 164 -13.02 6.16 -16.25
CA THR A 164 -12.67 5.15 -17.26
C THR A 164 -12.06 3.92 -16.59
N LEU A 165 -11.40 4.12 -15.45
CA LEU A 165 -10.85 3.08 -14.62
C LEU A 165 -10.84 3.57 -13.17
N TYR A 166 -11.35 2.76 -12.27
CA TYR A 166 -11.37 3.01 -10.83
C TYR A 166 -10.55 1.96 -10.12
N PHE A 167 -9.74 2.38 -9.15
CA PHE A 167 -9.01 1.48 -8.27
C PHE A 167 -9.59 1.63 -6.86
N ASP A 168 -10.07 0.55 -6.28
CA ASP A 168 -10.77 0.52 -4.98
C ASP A 168 -9.86 0.14 -3.79
N GLY A 169 -8.54 0.07 -4.03
CA GLY A 169 -7.54 -0.37 -3.06
C GLY A 169 -7.09 -1.82 -3.23
N ASP A 170 -7.94 -2.68 -3.82
CA ASP A 170 -7.69 -4.11 -4.00
C ASP A 170 -7.54 -4.49 -5.48
N ASN A 171 -8.34 -3.89 -6.36
CA ASN A 171 -8.34 -4.18 -7.78
C ASN A 171 -8.85 -3.00 -8.61
N PHE A 172 -8.83 -3.17 -9.94
CA PHE A 172 -9.41 -2.23 -10.87
C PHE A 172 -10.83 -2.60 -11.28
N GLU A 173 -11.71 -1.61 -11.31
CA GLU A 173 -13.08 -1.68 -11.83
C GLU A 173 -13.24 -0.73 -13.04
N LYS A 174 -14.16 -1.07 -13.94
CA LYS A 174 -14.49 -0.33 -15.17
C LYS A 174 -15.94 0.08 -15.18
#